data_AF-A0A436RLR4-F1
#
_entry.id   AF-A0A436RLR4-F1
#
_cell.length_a   1.000
_cell.length_b   1.000
_cell.length_c   1.000
_cell.angle_alpha   90.00
_cell.angle_beta   90.00
_cell.angle_gamma   90.00
#
_symmetry.space_group_name_H-M   'P 1'
#
loop_
_entity.id
_entity.type
_entity.pdbx_description
1 polymer ?
#
loop_
_entity_poly.entity_id
_entity_poly.type
_entity_poly.pdbx_seq_one_letter_code
_entity_poly.pdbx_strand_id
1 'polypeptide(L)'
;MNTVTIGAKGISVSLDLAVGHIAAMDIEADGRVLKPLHRAPWVGAPRETLPANLPEGTVRLSGDFLCSPFSASDVEAAPLHGWPANSEWDVVEKGAIAGGWRAVFRLRRKVMGAAVDKVFTLRDDHPFLYQEHVFSGGSGAISVAHHPMTVMQGGGRLAFSPKRVAVTPPTPLEPDPARGRFMLAYPARAADLTQFPLAAGGTTDLTDYRMEDRREDFVTLVEADHGGPGWTAIARRAEKDLVLVLKNPAELPVTMLWFSNGGRDYAPWSGRHLGVLGIEDGRSAIGHAASLGDNWLKHEGMATAFALAEGRSVSFRHVIGAVPSAEAEAPAEIEAVADRLRVLAPNGAVKEAPFDSGFLRIGRSAPA
;
A
#
# COMPACT_ATOMS: atom_id res chain seq x y z
N MET A 1 3.42 14.32 18.77
CA MET A 1 2.61 13.60 17.76
C MET A 1 1.46 12.94 18.49
N ASN A 2 0.24 13.00 17.96
CA ASN A 2 -0.94 12.39 18.57
C ASN A 2 -1.07 10.95 18.04
N THR A 3 -0.35 10.01 18.64
CA THR A 3 -0.29 8.62 18.18
C THR A 3 -0.99 7.68 19.15
N VAL A 4 -1.69 6.67 18.63
CA VAL A 4 -2.25 5.56 19.40
C VAL A 4 -1.58 4.26 18.98
N THR A 5 -1.08 3.53 19.97
CA THR A 5 -0.46 2.21 19.78
C THR A 5 -1.37 1.11 20.29
N ILE A 6 -1.48 0.04 19.52
CA ILE A 6 -2.04 -1.25 19.95
C ILE A 6 -0.98 -2.34 19.78
N GLY A 7 -1.08 -3.39 20.58
CA GLY A 7 -0.14 -4.51 20.54
C GLY A 7 -0.82 -5.83 20.85
N ALA A 8 -0.28 -6.88 20.24
CA ALA A 8 -0.51 -8.28 20.57
C ALA A 8 0.86 -8.94 20.81
N LYS A 9 0.90 -10.19 21.26
CA LYS A 9 2.17 -10.88 21.47
C LYS A 9 3.00 -10.90 20.17
N GLY A 10 4.21 -10.34 20.21
CA GLY A 10 5.15 -10.31 19.09
C GLY A 10 4.90 -9.22 18.03
N ILE A 11 3.91 -8.33 18.20
CA ILE A 11 3.63 -7.27 17.21
C ILE A 11 3.00 -6.03 17.86
N SER A 12 3.42 -4.84 17.40
CA SER A 12 2.75 -3.58 17.74
C SER A 12 2.61 -2.65 16.54
N VAL A 13 1.55 -1.85 16.55
CA VAL A 13 1.22 -0.89 15.48
C VAL A 13 0.80 0.43 16.10
N SER A 14 1.37 1.52 15.59
CA SER A 14 1.04 2.89 16.00
C SER A 14 0.39 3.65 14.85
N LEU A 15 -0.78 4.24 15.10
CA LEU A 15 -1.51 5.12 14.17
C LEU A 15 -1.30 6.58 14.56
N ASP A 16 -0.91 7.46 13.63
CA ASP A 16 -0.95 8.91 13.80
C ASP A 16 -2.39 9.40 13.58
N LEU A 17 -3.05 9.81 14.66
CA LEU A 17 -4.44 10.25 14.61
C LEU A 17 -4.63 11.56 13.85
N ALA A 18 -3.57 12.32 13.54
CA ALA A 18 -3.73 13.56 12.77
C ALA A 18 -3.99 13.32 11.28
N VAL A 19 -3.61 12.16 10.76
CA VAL A 19 -3.64 11.85 9.32
C VAL A 19 -4.08 10.42 9.00
N GLY A 20 -4.24 9.55 10.00
CA GLY A 20 -4.62 8.14 9.80
C GLY A 20 -3.50 7.27 9.24
N HIS A 21 -2.25 7.73 9.28
CA HIS A 21 -1.08 6.99 8.82
C HIS A 21 -0.61 6.00 9.87
N ILE A 22 -0.15 4.82 9.46
CA ILE A 22 0.64 3.96 10.33
C ILE A 22 2.01 4.63 10.52
N ALA A 23 2.25 5.13 11.72
CA ALA A 23 3.48 5.81 12.09
C ALA A 23 4.63 4.84 12.38
N ALA A 24 4.30 3.65 12.89
CA ALA A 24 5.24 2.58 13.19
C ALA A 24 4.54 1.23 13.21
N MET A 25 5.27 0.19 12.81
CA MET A 25 4.91 -1.21 12.95
C MET A 25 6.18 -1.96 13.34
N ASP A 26 6.16 -2.64 14.48
CA ASP A 26 7.28 -3.38 15.04
C ASP A 26 6.84 -4.85 15.21
N ILE A 27 7.64 -5.79 14.68
CA ILE A 27 7.37 -7.24 14.76
C ILE A 27 8.57 -7.93 15.40
N GLU A 28 8.35 -8.69 16.47
CA GLU A 28 9.39 -9.47 17.12
C GLU A 28 9.55 -10.82 16.42
N ALA A 29 10.76 -11.12 15.94
CA ALA A 29 11.08 -12.39 15.29
C ALA A 29 12.58 -12.70 15.44
N ASP A 30 12.93 -13.96 15.74
CA ASP A 30 14.32 -14.45 15.90
C ASP A 30 15.19 -13.57 16.81
N GLY A 31 14.63 -13.06 17.92
CA GLY A 31 15.34 -12.22 18.87
C GLY A 31 15.64 -10.80 18.39
N ARG A 32 15.05 -10.35 17.28
CA ARG A 32 15.15 -8.97 16.77
C ARG A 32 13.78 -8.37 16.47
N VAL A 33 13.76 -7.06 16.24
CA VAL A 33 12.56 -6.31 15.84
C VAL A 33 12.64 -5.94 14.35
N LEU A 34 11.68 -6.42 13.56
CA LEU A 34 11.50 -6.04 12.18
C LEU A 34 10.69 -4.74 12.09
N LYS A 35 11.10 -3.86 11.17
CA LYS A 35 10.42 -2.59 10.87
C LYS A 35 10.10 -2.55 9.38
N PRO A 36 8.96 -3.12 8.96
CA PRO A 36 8.64 -3.28 7.55
C PRO A 36 8.25 -1.96 6.86
N LEU A 37 7.91 -0.92 7.63
CA LEU A 37 7.31 0.30 7.12
C LEU A 37 8.28 1.49 7.12
N HIS A 38 8.23 2.28 6.05
CA HIS A 38 9.06 3.47 5.84
C HIS A 38 8.50 4.69 6.59
N ARG A 39 9.38 5.64 6.93
CA ARG A 39 9.01 6.97 7.41
C ARG A 39 9.89 8.01 6.71
N ALA A 40 9.26 9.01 6.11
CA ALA A 40 9.98 10.00 5.33
C ALA A 40 10.95 10.83 6.20
N PRO A 41 12.11 11.24 5.67
CA PRO A 41 13.19 11.85 6.46
C PRO A 41 12.89 13.28 6.94
N TRP A 42 11.80 13.89 6.47
CA TRP A 42 11.33 15.20 6.95
C TRP A 42 10.25 15.11 8.03
N VAL A 43 9.73 13.91 8.33
CA VAL A 43 8.70 13.78 9.35
C VAL A 43 9.27 14.20 10.71
N GLY A 44 8.64 15.20 11.34
CA GLY A 44 9.10 15.80 12.58
C GLY A 44 9.99 17.05 12.41
N ALA A 45 10.30 17.46 11.16
CA ALA A 45 10.88 18.77 10.90
C ALA A 45 9.90 19.90 11.30
N PRO A 46 10.40 21.07 11.74
CA PRO A 46 9.54 22.21 12.02
C PRO A 46 8.72 22.61 10.77
N ARG A 47 7.43 22.90 10.95
CA ARG A 47 6.48 23.07 9.83
C ARG A 47 6.86 24.22 8.89
N GLU A 48 7.45 25.26 9.45
CA GLU A 48 7.97 26.45 8.77
C GLU A 48 9.16 26.16 7.85
N THR A 49 9.84 25.03 8.04
CA THR A 49 10.94 24.57 7.17
C THR A 49 10.45 23.78 5.95
N LEU A 50 9.16 23.43 5.92
CA LEU A 50 8.54 22.68 4.84
C LEU A 50 7.69 23.61 3.96
N PRO A 51 7.55 23.31 2.65
CA PRO A 51 6.69 24.11 1.77
C PRO A 51 5.29 24.33 2.35
N ALA A 52 4.79 25.57 2.25
CA ALA A 52 3.55 25.98 2.91
C ALA A 52 2.32 25.21 2.41
N ASN A 53 2.32 24.77 1.15
CA ASN A 53 1.20 24.12 0.48
C ASN A 53 1.24 22.58 0.50
N LEU A 54 2.13 21.96 1.27
CA LEU A 54 2.11 20.50 1.41
C LEU A 54 0.81 20.02 2.06
N PRO A 55 0.16 18.97 1.52
CA PRO A 55 -0.87 18.23 2.24
C PRO A 55 -0.34 17.72 3.58
N GLU A 56 -1.18 17.70 4.61
CA GLU A 56 -0.78 17.25 5.95
C GLU A 56 -0.29 15.79 5.93
N GLY A 57 -0.89 14.94 5.08
CA GLY A 57 -0.40 13.58 4.85
C GLY A 57 1.05 13.55 4.37
N THR A 58 1.43 14.44 3.44
CA THR A 58 2.82 14.53 2.95
C THR A 58 3.78 15.04 4.02
N VAL A 59 3.34 16.00 4.86
CA VAL A 59 4.13 16.48 6.00
C VAL A 59 4.47 15.32 6.96
N ARG A 60 3.56 14.35 7.08
CA ARG A 60 3.63 13.21 8.00
C ARG A 60 3.77 11.87 7.28
N LEU A 61 4.39 11.86 6.10
CA LEU A 61 4.43 10.69 5.22
C LEU A 61 5.12 9.50 5.92
N SER A 62 4.34 8.46 6.25
CA SER A 62 4.82 7.28 6.98
C SER A 62 3.93 6.07 6.78
N GLY A 63 4.57 4.90 6.81
CA GLY A 63 4.00 3.57 6.82
C GLY A 63 2.96 3.34 5.74
N ASP A 64 1.74 3.06 6.16
CA ASP A 64 0.58 2.83 5.31
C ASP A 64 -0.53 3.84 5.64
N PHE A 65 -1.29 4.24 4.62
CA PHE A 65 -2.43 5.11 4.77
C PHE A 65 -3.49 4.81 3.71
N LEU A 66 -4.73 5.17 4.01
CA LEU A 66 -5.83 4.98 3.07
C LEU A 66 -5.88 6.20 2.14
N CYS A 67 -5.73 5.96 0.84
CA CYS A 67 -6.05 6.93 -0.19
C CYS A 67 -7.52 6.79 -0.58
N SER A 68 -8.33 7.81 -0.36
CA SER A 68 -9.73 7.80 -0.83
C SER A 68 -10.31 9.23 -0.95
N PRO A 69 -10.54 9.72 -2.19
CA PRO A 69 -10.24 9.04 -3.44
C PRO A 69 -8.74 8.79 -3.63
N PHE A 70 -8.40 7.79 -4.44
CA PHE A 70 -7.01 7.53 -4.79
C PHE A 70 -6.48 8.60 -5.78
N SER A 71 -5.29 9.14 -5.50
CA SER A 71 -4.63 10.21 -6.26
C SER A 71 -5.43 11.53 -6.21
N ALA A 72 -5.81 12.11 -7.34
CA ALA A 72 -6.54 13.37 -7.41
C ALA A 72 -7.96 13.27 -6.82
N SER A 73 -8.39 14.31 -6.12
CA SER A 73 -9.74 14.46 -5.55
C SER A 73 -10.51 15.54 -6.33
N ASP A 74 -10.90 15.20 -7.56
CA ASP A 74 -11.47 16.10 -8.58
C ASP A 74 -12.99 15.95 -8.79
N VAL A 75 -13.67 15.17 -7.94
CA VAL A 75 -15.15 15.10 -7.85
C VAL A 75 -15.65 15.77 -6.57
N GLU A 76 -15.05 15.45 -5.43
CA GLU A 76 -15.20 16.19 -4.17
C GLU A 76 -13.84 16.76 -3.80
N ALA A 77 -13.76 18.08 -3.59
CA ALA A 77 -12.49 18.74 -3.31
C ALA A 77 -11.89 18.28 -1.97
N ALA A 78 -10.68 17.72 -2.04
CA ALA A 78 -9.86 17.34 -0.90
C ALA A 78 -8.38 17.39 -1.31
N PRO A 79 -7.43 17.31 -0.35
CA PRO A 79 -6.01 17.18 -0.68
C PRO A 79 -5.72 15.89 -1.49
N LEU A 80 -4.53 15.80 -2.06
CA LEU A 80 -4.06 14.58 -2.74
C LEU A 80 -4.22 13.35 -1.83
N HIS A 81 -4.79 12.27 -2.36
CA HIS A 81 -5.18 11.04 -1.64
C HIS A 81 -6.37 11.21 -0.65
N GLY A 82 -7.07 12.33 -0.72
CA GLY A 82 -8.33 12.57 -0.03
C GLY A 82 -8.20 12.81 1.48
N TRP A 83 -9.34 13.02 2.13
CA TRP A 83 -9.39 13.27 3.57
C TRP A 83 -8.85 12.13 4.45
N PRO A 84 -9.02 10.83 4.13
CA PRO A 84 -8.52 9.75 4.98
C PRO A 84 -7.01 9.77 5.25
N ALA A 85 -6.21 10.34 4.33
CA ALA A 85 -4.76 10.51 4.46
C ALA A 85 -4.35 11.91 4.97
N ASN A 86 -5.29 12.83 5.16
CA ASN A 86 -5.01 14.25 5.38
C ASN A 86 -5.88 14.89 6.47
N SER A 87 -6.50 14.09 7.33
CA SER A 87 -7.38 14.58 8.39
C SER A 87 -7.35 13.71 9.61
N GLU A 88 -7.86 14.29 10.70
CA GLU A 88 -7.85 13.67 12.00
C GLU A 88 -8.82 12.49 12.10
N TRP A 89 -8.44 11.52 12.92
CA TRP A 89 -9.19 10.32 13.26
C TRP A 89 -9.43 10.28 14.78
N ASP A 90 -10.64 9.90 15.16
CA ASP A 90 -11.02 9.66 16.55
C ASP A 90 -10.93 8.17 16.87
N VAL A 91 -10.48 7.83 18.08
CA VAL A 91 -10.58 6.45 18.60
C VAL A 91 -12.03 6.20 18.99
N VAL A 92 -12.68 5.26 18.33
CA VAL A 92 -14.05 4.83 18.66
C VAL A 92 -14.02 3.70 19.69
N GLU A 93 -13.15 2.72 19.46
CA GLU A 93 -13.02 1.54 20.30
C GLU A 93 -11.55 1.09 20.28
N LYS A 94 -11.04 0.63 21.42
CA LYS A 94 -9.80 -0.15 21.47
C LYS A 94 -9.83 -1.10 22.66
N GLY A 95 -9.42 -2.34 22.46
CA GLY A 95 -9.41 -3.32 23.54
C GLY A 95 -8.86 -4.68 23.13
N ALA A 96 -8.55 -5.49 24.15
CA ALA A 96 -8.21 -6.88 23.96
C ALA A 96 -9.41 -7.64 23.38
N ILE A 97 -9.12 -8.58 22.49
CA ILE A 97 -10.05 -9.59 22.00
C ILE A 97 -9.47 -10.98 22.31
N ALA A 98 -10.25 -12.04 22.10
CA ALA A 98 -9.73 -13.39 22.23
C ALA A 98 -8.53 -13.60 21.27
N GLY A 99 -7.35 -13.86 21.85
CA GLY A 99 -6.11 -14.09 21.11
C GLY A 99 -5.55 -12.87 20.39
N GLY A 100 -5.76 -11.64 20.90
CA GLY A 100 -5.12 -10.46 20.35
C GLY A 100 -5.75 -9.13 20.77
N TRP A 101 -5.68 -8.15 19.87
CA TRP A 101 -6.15 -6.78 20.12
C TRP A 101 -6.89 -6.21 18.91
N ARG A 102 -7.88 -5.36 19.17
CA ARG A 102 -8.61 -4.64 18.12
C ARG A 102 -8.73 -3.16 18.45
N ALA A 103 -8.70 -2.32 17.41
CA ALA A 103 -9.06 -0.91 17.50
C ALA A 103 -9.88 -0.47 16.30
N VAL A 104 -10.81 0.46 16.54
CA VAL A 104 -11.65 1.11 15.53
C VAL A 104 -11.41 2.60 15.63
N PHE A 105 -11.11 3.21 14.50
CA PHE A 105 -10.90 4.64 14.35
C PHE A 105 -11.90 5.20 13.35
N ARG A 106 -12.45 6.38 13.63
CA ARG A 106 -13.38 7.07 12.73
C ARG A 106 -12.76 8.35 12.20
N LEU A 107 -12.79 8.53 10.89
CA LEU A 107 -12.38 9.77 10.26
C LEU A 107 -13.33 10.90 10.67
N ARG A 108 -12.79 12.05 11.07
CA ARG A 108 -13.62 13.23 11.40
C ARG A 108 -14.33 13.83 10.19
N ARG A 109 -13.72 13.70 9.02
CA ARG A 109 -14.29 14.08 7.74
C ARG A 109 -15.19 12.98 7.18
N LYS A 110 -16.16 13.37 6.38
CA LYS A 110 -16.88 12.47 5.49
C LYS A 110 -16.17 12.41 4.13
N VAL A 111 -16.39 11.33 3.40
CA VAL A 111 -15.94 11.18 2.00
C VAL A 111 -17.17 10.89 1.16
N MET A 112 -17.50 11.78 0.22
CA MET A 112 -18.74 11.70 -0.58
C MET A 112 -20.00 11.49 0.27
N GLY A 113 -20.02 12.10 1.46
CA GLY A 113 -21.09 11.97 2.45
C GLY A 113 -21.03 10.71 3.35
N ALA A 114 -20.17 9.74 3.06
CA ALA A 114 -20.02 8.52 3.86
C ALA A 114 -19.18 8.75 5.12
N ALA A 115 -19.54 8.08 6.21
CA ALA A 115 -18.67 7.94 7.37
C ALA A 115 -17.61 6.86 7.08
N VAL A 116 -16.36 7.09 7.49
CA VAL A 116 -15.24 6.19 7.21
C VAL A 116 -14.64 5.68 8.51
N ASP A 117 -14.66 4.37 8.68
CA ASP A 117 -14.02 3.67 9.79
C ASP A 117 -12.79 2.89 9.30
N LYS A 118 -11.75 2.88 10.13
CA LYS A 118 -10.53 2.09 9.99
C LYS A 118 -10.47 1.12 11.17
N VAL A 119 -10.35 -0.17 10.89
CA VAL A 119 -10.31 -1.23 11.90
C VAL A 119 -8.97 -1.93 11.82
N PHE A 120 -8.23 -1.94 12.92
CA PHE A 120 -7.01 -2.72 13.09
C PHE A 120 -7.27 -3.92 13.98
N THR A 121 -6.80 -5.08 13.54
CA THR A 121 -6.78 -6.31 14.33
C THR A 121 -5.36 -6.86 14.34
N LEU A 122 -4.85 -7.11 15.54
CA LEU A 122 -3.62 -7.85 15.80
C LEU A 122 -3.99 -9.16 16.46
N ARG A 123 -3.31 -10.24 16.09
CA ARG A 123 -3.47 -11.57 16.69
C ARG A 123 -2.16 -11.96 17.37
N ASP A 124 -2.24 -12.59 18.52
CA ASP A 124 -1.07 -13.05 19.25
C ASP A 124 -0.24 -14.00 18.37
N ASP A 125 1.08 -13.79 18.36
CA ASP A 125 2.07 -14.56 17.59
C ASP A 125 1.93 -14.45 16.04
N HIS A 126 0.98 -13.66 15.52
CA HIS A 126 0.90 -13.36 14.08
C HIS A 126 1.80 -12.18 13.73
N PRO A 127 2.70 -12.29 12.72
CA PRO A 127 3.54 -11.18 12.28
C PRO A 127 2.80 -10.22 11.32
N PHE A 128 1.48 -10.08 11.47
CA PHE A 128 0.62 -9.39 10.51
C PHE A 128 -0.34 -8.42 11.19
N LEU A 129 -0.47 -7.23 10.60
CA LEU A 129 -1.59 -6.33 10.81
C LEU A 129 -2.71 -6.68 9.84
N TYR A 130 -3.87 -7.02 10.40
CA TYR A 130 -5.10 -7.20 9.66
C TYR A 130 -5.90 -5.91 9.70
N GLN A 131 -6.11 -5.27 8.54
CA GLN A 131 -6.81 -3.99 8.46
C GLN A 131 -8.03 -4.05 7.54
N GLU A 132 -9.09 -3.37 7.96
CA GLU A 132 -10.34 -3.22 7.24
C GLU A 132 -10.74 -1.74 7.24
N HIS A 133 -11.22 -1.26 6.09
CA HIS A 133 -11.87 0.05 6.01
C HIS A 133 -13.33 -0.13 5.64
N VAL A 134 -14.20 0.64 6.27
CA VAL A 134 -15.65 0.59 6.07
C VAL A 134 -16.15 2.00 5.76
N PHE A 135 -16.84 2.15 4.63
CA PHE A 135 -17.55 3.36 4.25
C PHE A 135 -19.04 3.10 4.45
N SER A 136 -19.71 3.89 5.28
CA SER A 136 -21.14 3.74 5.58
C SER A 136 -21.94 4.95 5.12
N GLY A 137 -22.97 4.71 4.30
CA GLY A 137 -23.80 5.72 3.66
C GLY A 137 -23.11 6.39 2.47
N GLY A 138 -23.45 7.65 2.24
CA GLY A 138 -22.86 8.46 1.18
C GLY A 138 -23.52 8.27 -0.18
N SER A 139 -22.90 8.83 -1.22
CA SER A 139 -23.47 8.85 -2.58
C SER A 139 -22.40 8.80 -3.66
N GLY A 140 -22.79 8.40 -4.86
CA GLY A 140 -21.88 8.29 -6.00
C GLY A 140 -20.97 7.08 -5.88
N ALA A 141 -19.67 7.27 -6.12
CA ALA A 141 -18.69 6.20 -6.04
C ALA A 141 -17.32 6.73 -5.61
N ILE A 142 -16.49 5.85 -5.08
CA ILE A 142 -15.17 6.21 -4.54
C ILE A 142 -14.10 5.23 -5.02
N SER A 143 -12.98 5.76 -5.50
CA SER A 143 -11.77 4.97 -5.76
C SER A 143 -10.92 4.91 -4.50
N VAL A 144 -10.23 3.80 -4.28
CA VAL A 144 -9.43 3.61 -3.06
C VAL A 144 -8.12 2.91 -3.36
N ALA A 145 -7.12 3.16 -2.52
CA ALA A 145 -5.99 2.25 -2.37
C ALA A 145 -5.42 2.35 -0.95
N HIS A 146 -4.94 1.23 -0.44
CA HIS A 146 -3.93 1.24 0.62
C HIS A 146 -2.60 1.71 0.04
N HIS A 147 -1.67 2.17 0.89
CA HIS A 147 -0.41 2.72 0.43
C HIS A 147 0.74 2.40 1.42
N PRO A 148 0.98 1.13 1.81
CA PRO A 148 2.19 0.77 2.53
C PRO A 148 3.42 1.20 1.75
N MET A 149 4.35 1.84 2.45
CA MET A 149 5.67 2.17 1.94
C MET A 149 6.69 1.36 2.71
N THR A 150 7.65 0.77 2.00
CA THR A 150 8.83 0.15 2.60
C THR A 150 10.09 0.75 2.01
N VAL A 151 11.13 0.88 2.84
CA VAL A 151 12.48 1.18 2.39
C VAL A 151 13.21 -0.13 2.07
N MET A 152 14.12 -0.07 1.10
CA MET A 152 15.05 -1.13 0.71
C MET A 152 16.47 -0.53 0.63
N GLN A 153 17.15 -0.35 1.76
CA GLN A 153 18.43 0.41 1.81
C GLN A 153 19.54 -0.18 0.93
N GLY A 154 19.55 -1.50 0.75
CA GLY A 154 20.48 -2.22 -0.12
C GLY A 154 19.86 -2.71 -1.42
N GLY A 155 18.66 -2.24 -1.76
CA GLY A 155 17.82 -2.83 -2.80
C GLY A 155 17.20 -4.16 -2.36
N GLY A 156 16.60 -4.87 -3.30
CA GLY A 156 15.82 -6.06 -2.98
C GLY A 156 15.23 -6.74 -4.19
N ARG A 157 14.50 -7.83 -3.94
CA ARG A 157 13.73 -8.53 -4.96
C ARG A 157 12.25 -8.42 -4.66
N LEU A 158 11.45 -8.23 -5.70
CA LEU A 158 10.00 -8.20 -5.61
C LEU A 158 9.45 -9.47 -6.23
N ALA A 159 8.39 -10.02 -5.63
CA ALA A 159 7.56 -11.04 -6.24
C ALA A 159 6.09 -10.70 -6.01
N PHE A 160 5.23 -11.22 -6.87
CA PHE A 160 3.81 -10.92 -6.87
C PHE A 160 2.99 -12.17 -7.15
N SER A 161 1.74 -12.19 -6.68
CA SER A 161 0.72 -13.06 -7.28
C SER A 161 0.65 -12.80 -8.79
N PRO A 162 0.22 -13.77 -9.61
CA PRO A 162 0.16 -13.63 -11.07
C PRO A 162 -0.48 -12.30 -11.50
N LYS A 163 0.16 -11.62 -12.47
CA LYS A 163 -0.30 -10.36 -13.05
C LYS A 163 -0.58 -10.52 -14.54
N ARG A 164 -1.65 -9.88 -15.03
CA ARG A 164 -1.99 -9.88 -16.47
C ARG A 164 -1.07 -8.96 -17.27
N VAL A 165 -0.82 -7.78 -16.71
CA VAL A 165 -0.10 -6.70 -17.39
C VAL A 165 0.37 -5.65 -16.39
N ALA A 166 1.49 -5.01 -16.72
CA ALA A 166 2.00 -3.80 -16.12
C ALA A 166 1.83 -2.62 -17.10
N VAL A 167 1.36 -1.47 -16.60
CA VAL A 167 1.09 -0.27 -17.41
C VAL A 167 1.55 0.99 -16.68
N THR A 168 2.35 1.83 -17.32
CA THR A 168 2.64 3.18 -16.83
C THR A 168 1.55 4.17 -17.31
N PRO A 169 1.23 5.21 -16.54
CA PRO A 169 0.28 6.25 -16.95
C PRO A 169 0.76 7.02 -18.20
N PRO A 170 -0.08 7.89 -18.80
CA PRO A 170 0.30 8.69 -19.97
C PRO A 170 1.52 9.59 -19.74
N THR A 171 1.73 10.04 -18.51
CA THR A 171 2.81 10.96 -18.15
C THR A 171 3.55 10.46 -16.90
N PRO A 172 4.88 10.61 -16.84
CA PRO A 172 5.64 10.31 -15.62
C PRO A 172 5.24 11.22 -14.46
N LEU A 173 5.57 10.80 -13.23
CA LEU A 173 5.29 11.59 -12.03
C LEU A 173 6.07 12.92 -11.98
N GLU A 174 7.29 12.92 -12.51
CA GLU A 174 8.18 14.10 -12.58
C GLU A 174 8.65 14.34 -14.03
N PRO A 175 7.80 14.91 -14.90
CA PRO A 175 8.14 15.11 -16.30
C PRO A 175 9.14 16.25 -16.53
N ASP A 176 9.30 17.16 -15.58
CA ASP A 176 10.20 18.31 -15.69
C ASP A 176 11.63 17.91 -15.29
N PRO A 177 12.59 17.86 -16.25
CA PRO A 177 13.97 17.45 -15.97
C PRO A 177 14.73 18.41 -15.05
N ALA A 178 14.24 19.65 -14.87
CA ALA A 178 14.82 20.59 -13.89
C ALA A 178 14.38 20.28 -12.45
N ARG A 179 13.34 19.46 -12.27
CA ARG A 179 12.76 19.12 -10.96
C ARG A 179 13.02 17.69 -10.54
N GLY A 180 13.32 16.80 -11.48
CA GLY A 180 13.54 15.42 -11.17
C GLY A 180 13.82 14.53 -12.37
N ARG A 181 13.62 13.23 -12.15
CA ARG A 181 13.95 12.17 -13.10
C ARG A 181 13.07 10.94 -12.90
N PHE A 182 12.80 10.26 -13.99
CA PHE A 182 12.09 8.97 -14.07
C PHE A 182 12.88 8.05 -15.01
N MET A 183 12.63 6.74 -14.94
CA MET A 183 13.40 5.74 -15.68
C MET A 183 12.56 4.99 -16.72
N LEU A 184 11.31 4.66 -16.38
CA LEU A 184 10.44 3.86 -17.24
C LEU A 184 9.95 4.66 -18.45
N ALA A 185 9.52 3.98 -19.51
CA ALA A 185 8.81 4.63 -20.62
C ALA A 185 7.37 4.99 -20.22
N TYR A 186 6.88 6.13 -20.71
CA TYR A 186 5.51 6.63 -20.46
C TYR A 186 4.86 7.10 -21.77
N PRO A 187 3.65 6.62 -22.11
CA PRO A 187 3.04 5.39 -21.60
C PRO A 187 3.79 4.15 -22.09
N ALA A 188 3.73 3.08 -21.31
CA ALA A 188 4.28 1.78 -21.65
C ALA A 188 3.40 0.65 -21.09
N ARG A 189 3.46 -0.51 -21.73
CA ARG A 189 2.68 -1.70 -21.39
C ARG A 189 3.54 -2.93 -21.62
N ALA A 190 3.59 -3.84 -20.65
CA ALA A 190 4.26 -5.13 -20.78
C ALA A 190 3.57 -6.21 -19.94
N ALA A 191 3.53 -7.44 -20.44
CA ALA A 191 3.08 -8.61 -19.67
C ALA A 191 4.23 -9.23 -18.86
N ASP A 192 5.45 -9.20 -19.41
CA ASP A 192 6.66 -9.67 -18.72
C ASP A 192 7.25 -8.54 -17.86
N LEU A 193 7.18 -8.70 -16.54
CA LEU A 193 7.71 -7.74 -15.57
C LEU A 193 9.25 -7.65 -15.61
N THR A 194 9.92 -8.68 -16.14
CA THR A 194 11.38 -8.72 -16.25
C THR A 194 11.91 -7.97 -17.47
N GLN A 195 11.01 -7.52 -18.36
CA GLN A 195 11.31 -6.86 -19.63
C GLN A 195 10.46 -5.59 -19.81
N PHE A 196 10.36 -4.75 -18.78
CA PHE A 196 9.57 -3.53 -18.83
C PHE A 196 10.28 -2.40 -19.60
N PRO A 197 9.62 -1.67 -20.52
CA PRO A 197 10.26 -0.66 -21.35
C PRO A 197 10.86 0.54 -20.58
N LEU A 198 12.05 0.99 -21.00
CA LEU A 198 12.75 2.17 -20.48
C LEU A 198 12.58 3.39 -21.39
N ALA A 199 12.58 4.59 -20.81
CA ALA A 199 12.49 5.84 -21.57
C ALA A 199 13.70 6.04 -22.51
N ALA A 200 14.88 5.57 -22.10
CA ALA A 200 16.11 5.64 -22.90
C ALA A 200 16.22 4.53 -23.98
N GLY A 201 15.20 3.68 -24.12
CA GLY A 201 15.24 2.47 -24.93
C GLY A 201 15.77 1.25 -24.15
N GLY A 202 15.48 0.06 -24.65
CA GLY A 202 15.73 -1.20 -23.94
C GLY A 202 14.69 -1.50 -22.86
N THR A 203 15.02 -2.42 -21.96
CA THR A 203 14.11 -2.97 -20.94
C THR A 203 14.78 -3.05 -19.56
N THR A 204 13.97 -3.13 -18.51
CA THR A 204 14.41 -3.36 -17.13
C THR A 204 13.58 -4.45 -16.45
N ASP A 205 14.13 -5.05 -15.41
CA ASP A 205 13.44 -6.01 -14.57
C ASP A 205 12.78 -5.30 -13.38
N LEU A 206 11.45 -5.19 -13.38
CA LEU A 206 10.68 -4.60 -12.28
C LEU A 206 10.72 -5.46 -10.99
N THR A 207 11.19 -6.71 -11.08
CA THR A 207 11.36 -7.62 -9.95
C THR A 207 12.71 -7.47 -9.25
N ASP A 208 13.64 -6.68 -9.79
CA ASP A 208 14.91 -6.32 -9.16
C ASP A 208 14.92 -4.83 -8.80
N TYR A 209 14.83 -4.54 -7.50
CA TYR A 209 14.95 -3.17 -7.01
C TYR A 209 16.42 -2.81 -6.83
N ARG A 210 16.88 -1.93 -7.70
CA ARG A 210 18.25 -1.43 -7.75
C ARG A 210 18.35 -0.04 -7.12
N MET A 211 19.25 0.11 -6.15
CA MET A 211 19.40 1.38 -5.42
C MET A 211 20.02 2.48 -6.28
N GLU A 212 20.78 2.10 -7.29
CA GLU A 212 21.47 2.97 -8.24
C GLU A 212 20.53 3.67 -9.24
N ASP A 213 19.32 3.16 -9.48
CA ASP A 213 18.43 3.63 -10.55
C ASP A 213 17.89 5.05 -10.34
N ARG A 214 17.99 5.60 -9.11
CA ARG A 214 17.61 6.98 -8.71
C ARG A 214 16.44 7.58 -9.51
N ARG A 215 15.20 7.26 -9.16
CA ARG A 215 14.01 7.54 -9.99
C ARG A 215 12.76 7.94 -9.21
N GLU A 216 11.81 8.57 -9.90
CA GLU A 216 10.40 8.63 -9.54
C GLU A 216 9.56 7.97 -10.64
N ASP A 217 9.04 6.79 -10.37
CA ASP A 217 8.26 6.03 -11.35
C ASP A 217 6.97 5.50 -10.76
N PHE A 218 6.00 5.24 -11.64
CA PHE A 218 4.69 4.71 -11.27
C PHE A 218 4.22 3.67 -12.29
N VAL A 219 3.83 2.49 -11.83
CA VAL A 219 3.30 1.42 -12.68
C VAL A 219 2.08 0.77 -12.04
N THR A 220 1.04 0.52 -12.83
CA THR A 220 -0.14 -0.24 -12.42
C THR A 220 0.00 -1.68 -12.87
N LEU A 221 -0.12 -2.62 -11.94
CA LEU A 221 -0.17 -4.06 -12.19
C LEU A 221 -1.61 -4.53 -12.06
N VAL A 222 -2.13 -5.21 -13.09
CA VAL A 222 -3.48 -5.78 -13.09
C VAL A 222 -3.40 -7.23 -12.60
N GLU A 223 -4.21 -7.57 -11.58
CA GLU A 223 -4.26 -8.95 -11.06
C GLU A 223 -4.70 -9.94 -12.15
N ALA A 224 -4.05 -11.10 -12.19
CA ALA A 224 -4.55 -12.27 -12.89
C ALA A 224 -5.32 -13.16 -11.90
N ASP A 225 -6.40 -13.77 -12.39
CA ASP A 225 -7.12 -14.75 -11.59
C ASP A 225 -6.25 -15.99 -11.38
N HIS A 226 -6.16 -16.41 -10.13
CA HIS A 226 -5.41 -17.58 -9.68
C HIS A 226 -6.07 -18.23 -8.45
N GLY A 227 -7.32 -17.87 -8.13
CA GLY A 227 -8.10 -18.44 -7.02
C GLY A 227 -7.64 -18.10 -5.59
N GLY A 228 -6.55 -17.34 -5.42
CA GLY A 228 -5.95 -16.98 -4.14
C GLY A 228 -6.01 -15.49 -3.80
N PRO A 229 -5.42 -15.08 -2.66
CA PRO A 229 -5.22 -13.67 -2.36
C PRO A 229 -4.23 -13.05 -3.35
N GLY A 230 -4.47 -11.79 -3.73
CA GLY A 230 -3.44 -10.99 -4.39
C GLY A 230 -2.34 -10.70 -3.39
N TRP A 231 -1.07 -10.82 -3.79
CA TRP A 231 0.05 -10.56 -2.88
C TRP A 231 1.22 -9.85 -3.57
N THR A 232 1.95 -9.09 -2.77
CA THR A 232 3.25 -8.50 -3.09
C THR A 232 4.23 -8.88 -1.97
N ALA A 233 5.38 -9.40 -2.36
CA ALA A 233 6.45 -9.84 -1.46
C ALA A 233 7.74 -9.09 -1.79
N ILE A 234 8.41 -8.55 -0.78
CA ILE A 234 9.61 -7.71 -0.95
C ILE A 234 10.72 -8.25 -0.07
N ALA A 235 11.68 -8.93 -0.70
CA ALA A 235 12.83 -9.49 -0.03
C ALA A 235 13.93 -8.42 0.05
N ARG A 236 14.13 -7.87 1.26
CA ARG A 236 14.96 -6.68 1.48
C ARG A 236 16.37 -7.07 1.89
N ARG A 237 17.37 -6.65 1.10
CA ARG A 237 18.78 -7.09 1.26
C ARG A 237 19.41 -6.62 2.57
N ALA A 238 19.29 -5.33 2.89
CA ALA A 238 19.94 -4.75 4.07
C ALA A 238 19.18 -5.10 5.36
N GLU A 239 17.85 -5.15 5.27
CA GLU A 239 16.93 -5.35 6.38
C GLU A 239 16.81 -6.84 6.77
N LYS A 240 17.16 -7.75 5.86
CA LYS A 240 17.16 -9.20 6.03
C LYS A 240 15.79 -9.77 6.42
N ASP A 241 14.74 -9.23 5.82
CA ASP A 241 13.38 -9.68 6.00
C ASP A 241 12.62 -9.74 4.66
N LEU A 242 11.45 -10.33 4.73
CA LEU A 242 10.48 -10.41 3.65
C LEU A 242 9.23 -9.66 4.09
N VAL A 243 8.98 -8.50 3.49
CA VAL A 243 7.73 -7.75 3.68
C VAL A 243 6.65 -8.39 2.82
N LEU A 244 5.48 -8.60 3.39
CA LEU A 244 4.34 -9.26 2.77
C LEU A 244 3.12 -8.36 2.84
N VAL A 245 2.50 -8.15 1.68
CA VAL A 245 1.31 -7.32 1.51
C VAL A 245 0.28 -8.16 0.77
N LEU A 246 -0.92 -8.32 1.33
CA LEU A 246 -1.95 -9.20 0.78
C LEU A 246 -3.33 -8.53 0.76
N LYS A 247 -4.11 -8.86 -0.27
CA LYS A 247 -5.46 -8.33 -0.50
C LYS A 247 -6.40 -9.39 -1.08
N ASN A 248 -7.68 -9.06 -1.12
CA ASN A 248 -8.64 -9.75 -1.98
C ASN A 248 -8.65 -9.08 -3.37
N PRO A 249 -8.26 -9.78 -4.45
CA PRO A 249 -8.21 -9.19 -5.79
C PRO A 249 -9.62 -8.82 -6.32
N ALA A 250 -10.69 -9.40 -5.79
CA ALA A 250 -12.06 -8.98 -6.11
C ALA A 250 -12.43 -7.63 -5.46
N GLU A 251 -11.87 -7.32 -4.29
CA GLU A 251 -12.05 -6.02 -3.63
C GLU A 251 -11.11 -4.97 -4.24
N LEU A 252 -9.83 -5.32 -4.43
CA LEU A 252 -8.73 -4.44 -4.86
C LEU A 252 -8.00 -5.05 -6.07
N PRO A 253 -8.50 -4.86 -7.31
CA PRO A 253 -8.05 -5.60 -8.50
C PRO A 253 -6.73 -5.14 -9.12
N VAL A 254 -6.11 -4.08 -8.60
CA VAL A 254 -4.81 -3.59 -9.09
C VAL A 254 -3.83 -3.42 -7.93
N THR A 255 -2.54 -3.60 -8.21
CA THR A 255 -1.43 -3.13 -7.36
C THR A 255 -0.72 -2.05 -8.13
N MET A 256 -0.62 -0.83 -7.60
CA MET A 256 0.21 0.19 -8.20
C MET A 256 1.51 0.29 -7.41
N LEU A 257 2.63 0.50 -8.11
CA LEU A 257 3.94 0.62 -7.49
C LEU A 257 4.45 2.03 -7.70
N TRP A 258 4.67 2.74 -6.59
CA TRP A 258 5.38 4.02 -6.59
C TRP A 258 6.83 3.82 -6.20
N PHE A 259 7.72 4.01 -7.17
CA PHE A 259 9.16 4.01 -6.93
C PHE A 259 9.60 5.42 -6.59
N SER A 260 10.10 5.63 -5.37
CA SER A 260 10.69 6.91 -4.99
C SER A 260 12.08 6.69 -4.41
N ASN A 261 13.06 7.05 -5.24
CA ASN A 261 14.47 6.85 -4.95
C ASN A 261 15.28 8.10 -5.26
N GLY A 262 14.97 9.18 -4.57
CA GLY A 262 15.70 10.45 -4.65
C GLY A 262 15.62 11.07 -6.05
N GLY A 263 14.52 10.83 -6.76
CA GLY A 263 14.29 11.35 -8.09
C GLY A 263 13.64 12.74 -8.11
N ARG A 264 13.07 13.22 -6.98
CA ARG A 264 12.58 14.61 -6.81
C ARG A 264 13.64 15.49 -6.18
N ASP A 265 14.04 16.56 -6.85
CA ASP A 265 15.11 17.46 -6.38
C ASP A 265 14.60 18.64 -5.53
N TYR A 266 13.29 18.86 -5.49
CA TYR A 266 12.65 19.94 -4.73
C TYR A 266 12.14 19.49 -3.36
N ALA A 267 11.99 20.44 -2.43
CA ALA A 267 11.50 20.17 -1.09
C ALA A 267 10.05 19.63 -1.09
N PRO A 268 9.68 18.74 -0.15
CA PRO A 268 10.49 18.23 0.95
C PRO A 268 11.41 17.06 0.57
N TRP A 269 11.23 16.49 -0.62
CA TRP A 269 12.03 15.35 -1.10
C TRP A 269 13.51 15.69 -1.14
N SER A 270 13.89 16.72 -1.89
CA SER A 270 15.27 17.22 -2.02
C SER A 270 16.30 16.11 -2.26
N GLY A 271 15.93 15.08 -3.01
CA GLY A 271 16.77 13.91 -3.26
C GLY A 271 17.02 13.00 -2.05
N ARG A 272 16.27 13.15 -0.94
CA ARG A 272 16.48 12.45 0.34
C ARG A 272 15.51 11.30 0.61
N HIS A 273 14.41 11.18 -0.14
CA HIS A 273 13.51 10.03 -0.03
C HIS A 273 14.08 8.87 -0.87
N LEU A 274 14.86 7.98 -0.23
CA LEU A 274 15.73 7.01 -0.91
C LEU A 274 15.28 5.58 -0.69
N GLY A 275 15.34 4.77 -1.75
CA GLY A 275 15.09 3.34 -1.67
C GLY A 275 13.65 2.97 -1.30
N VAL A 276 12.66 3.83 -1.56
CA VAL A 276 11.29 3.61 -1.10
C VAL A 276 10.41 3.07 -2.22
N LEU A 277 9.68 2.01 -1.90
CA LEU A 277 8.60 1.48 -2.72
C LEU A 277 7.28 1.67 -1.99
N GLY A 278 6.34 2.39 -2.60
CA GLY A 278 4.92 2.33 -2.27
C GLY A 278 4.28 1.13 -2.96
N ILE A 279 3.56 0.30 -2.21
CA ILE A 279 2.72 -0.79 -2.73
C ILE A 279 1.27 -0.37 -2.55
N GLU A 280 0.62 0.00 -3.63
CA GLU A 280 -0.68 0.64 -3.59
C GLU A 280 -1.75 -0.31 -4.10
N ASP A 281 -2.23 -1.16 -3.20
CA ASP A 281 -3.28 -2.11 -3.51
C ASP A 281 -4.63 -1.42 -3.54
N GLY A 282 -5.26 -1.42 -4.72
CA GLY A 282 -6.33 -0.48 -5.01
C GLY A 282 -7.45 -0.98 -5.90
N ARG A 283 -8.52 -0.19 -5.88
CA ARG A 283 -9.62 -0.19 -6.84
C ARG A 283 -9.71 1.24 -7.40
N SER A 284 -8.96 1.50 -8.46
CA SER A 284 -8.71 2.84 -8.98
C SER A 284 -8.16 2.82 -10.41
N ALA A 285 -8.40 3.89 -11.16
CA ALA A 285 -7.77 4.19 -12.45
C ALA A 285 -6.96 5.50 -12.41
N ILE A 286 -6.30 5.77 -11.27
CA ILE A 286 -5.48 6.97 -11.00
C ILE A 286 -6.29 8.28 -11.13
N GLY A 287 -6.84 8.75 -10.01
CA GLY A 287 -7.68 9.95 -9.93
C GLY A 287 -9.15 9.62 -9.75
N HIS A 288 -9.89 10.47 -9.02
CA HIS A 288 -11.28 10.20 -8.66
C HIS A 288 -12.20 10.18 -9.89
N ALA A 289 -12.23 11.26 -10.68
CA ALA A 289 -13.07 11.36 -11.87
C ALA A 289 -12.70 10.32 -12.93
N ALA A 290 -11.40 10.07 -13.14
CA ALA A 290 -10.91 9.05 -14.06
C ALA A 290 -11.37 7.63 -13.67
N SER A 291 -11.41 7.34 -12.37
CA SER A 291 -11.92 6.07 -11.85
C SER A 291 -13.43 5.92 -12.02
N LEU A 292 -14.18 7.01 -11.89
CA LEU A 292 -15.64 7.02 -12.06
C LEU A 292 -16.06 6.97 -13.53
N GLY A 293 -15.32 7.64 -14.40
CA GLY A 293 -15.59 7.75 -15.84
C GLY A 293 -15.17 6.52 -16.64
N ASP A 294 -15.12 6.67 -17.95
CA ASP A 294 -14.59 5.65 -18.83
C ASP A 294 -13.05 5.55 -18.69
N ASN A 295 -12.51 4.33 -18.69
CA ASN A 295 -11.07 4.09 -18.56
C ASN A 295 -10.66 2.69 -19.05
N TRP A 296 -9.36 2.54 -19.33
CA TRP A 296 -8.80 1.31 -19.88
C TRP A 296 -8.96 0.08 -18.95
N LEU A 297 -8.93 0.28 -17.62
CA LEU A 297 -9.12 -0.81 -16.65
C LEU A 297 -10.54 -1.38 -16.72
N LYS A 298 -11.56 -0.53 -16.87
CA LYS A 298 -12.95 -0.97 -17.08
C LYS A 298 -13.09 -1.75 -18.38
N HIS A 299 -12.42 -1.32 -19.45
CA HIS A 299 -12.36 -2.06 -20.72
C HIS A 299 -11.66 -3.43 -20.58
N GLU A 300 -10.80 -3.60 -19.57
CA GLU A 300 -10.18 -4.88 -19.21
C GLU A 300 -10.98 -5.69 -18.18
N GLY A 301 -12.19 -5.25 -17.84
CA GLY A 301 -13.09 -5.91 -16.90
C GLY A 301 -12.79 -5.66 -15.43
N MET A 302 -11.92 -4.68 -15.11
CA MET A 302 -11.53 -4.39 -13.73
C MET A 302 -12.42 -3.30 -13.13
N ALA A 303 -12.88 -3.54 -11.89
CA ALA A 303 -13.57 -2.53 -11.12
C ALA A 303 -12.60 -1.41 -10.70
N THR A 304 -13.03 -0.16 -10.78
CA THR A 304 -12.19 1.02 -10.49
C THR A 304 -12.77 1.96 -9.45
N ALA A 305 -13.98 1.68 -8.95
CA ALA A 305 -14.57 2.38 -7.81
C ALA A 305 -15.55 1.47 -7.04
N PHE A 306 -15.79 1.78 -5.77
CA PHE A 306 -16.89 1.25 -4.99
C PHE A 306 -18.09 2.19 -5.11
N ALA A 307 -19.29 1.64 -5.35
CA ALA A 307 -20.51 2.43 -5.32
C ALA A 307 -20.90 2.73 -3.86
N LEU A 308 -21.30 3.97 -3.59
CA LEU A 308 -21.78 4.44 -2.30
C LEU A 308 -23.28 4.70 -2.37
N ALA A 309 -23.99 4.41 -1.30
CA ALA A 309 -25.40 4.73 -1.17
C ALA A 309 -25.82 4.82 0.29
N GLU A 310 -26.81 5.66 0.55
CA GLU A 310 -27.42 5.78 1.87
C GLU A 310 -27.96 4.43 2.37
N GLY A 311 -27.77 4.14 3.65
CA GLY A 311 -28.18 2.88 4.27
C GLY A 311 -27.38 1.63 3.86
N ARG A 312 -26.33 1.76 3.04
CA ARG A 312 -25.40 0.67 2.69
C ARG A 312 -24.00 0.93 3.22
N SER A 313 -23.22 -0.14 3.35
CA SER A 313 -21.80 -0.05 3.71
C SER A 313 -20.97 -0.86 2.73
N VAL A 314 -19.85 -0.28 2.28
CA VAL A 314 -18.82 -1.01 1.54
C VAL A 314 -17.60 -1.19 2.43
N SER A 315 -16.95 -2.35 2.33
CA SER A 315 -15.72 -2.62 3.06
C SER A 315 -14.71 -3.35 2.20
N PHE A 316 -13.44 -3.16 2.52
CA PHE A 316 -12.33 -3.84 1.87
C PHE A 316 -11.19 -4.06 2.86
N ARG A 317 -10.45 -5.15 2.64
CA ARG A 317 -9.46 -5.68 3.58
C ARG A 317 -8.08 -5.79 2.98
N HIS A 318 -7.09 -5.60 3.85
CA HIS A 318 -5.68 -5.63 3.49
C HIS A 318 -4.87 -6.17 4.66
N VAL A 319 -3.77 -6.86 4.37
CA VAL A 319 -2.88 -7.43 5.38
C VAL A 319 -1.45 -7.01 5.07
N ILE A 320 -0.74 -6.52 6.09
CA ILE A 320 0.67 -6.16 5.99
C ILE A 320 1.43 -6.90 7.08
N GLY A 321 2.59 -7.46 6.76
CA GLY A 321 3.46 -8.11 7.73
C GLY A 321 4.88 -8.28 7.23
N ALA A 322 5.73 -8.88 8.06
CA ALA A 322 7.05 -9.29 7.64
C ALA A 322 7.58 -10.49 8.42
N VAL A 323 8.44 -11.27 7.78
CA VAL A 323 9.11 -12.42 8.39
C VAL A 323 10.63 -12.36 8.15
N PRO A 324 11.46 -12.97 9.02
CA PRO A 324 12.91 -13.02 8.79
C PRO A 324 13.29 -13.72 7.47
N SER A 325 14.23 -13.12 6.73
CA SER A 325 14.76 -13.66 5.49
C SER A 325 16.20 -13.22 5.25
N ALA A 326 17.15 -14.10 5.53
CA ALA A 326 18.58 -13.78 5.44
C ALA A 326 19.09 -13.59 3.99
N GLU A 327 18.53 -14.31 3.02
CA GLU A 327 19.08 -14.43 1.67
C GLU A 327 18.50 -13.42 0.66
N ALA A 328 17.56 -12.57 1.10
CA ALA A 328 16.86 -11.62 0.23
C ALA A 328 16.29 -12.26 -1.06
N GLU A 329 15.92 -13.53 -0.98
CA GLU A 329 15.28 -14.27 -2.04
C GLU A 329 13.77 -13.99 -2.02
N ALA A 330 13.22 -13.63 -3.17
CA ALA A 330 11.78 -13.44 -3.32
C ALA A 330 11.09 -14.81 -3.46
N PRO A 331 9.90 -14.99 -2.87
CA PRO A 331 9.19 -16.26 -2.96
C PRO A 331 8.72 -16.53 -4.39
N ALA A 332 8.66 -17.81 -4.75
CA ALA A 332 8.00 -18.28 -5.96
C ALA A 332 6.47 -18.26 -5.80
N GLU A 333 5.98 -18.60 -4.60
CA GLU A 333 4.56 -18.69 -4.31
C GLU A 333 4.24 -18.34 -2.86
N ILE A 334 3.05 -17.79 -2.65
CA ILE A 334 2.45 -17.57 -1.34
C ILE A 334 1.05 -18.16 -1.34
N GLU A 335 0.78 -19.00 -0.33
CA GLU A 335 -0.50 -19.68 -0.17
C GLU A 335 -1.04 -19.46 1.26
N ALA A 336 -2.31 -19.08 1.36
CA ALA A 336 -3.02 -19.03 2.65
C ALA A 336 -3.75 -20.37 2.87
N VAL A 337 -3.26 -21.18 3.80
CA VAL A 337 -3.79 -22.52 4.10
C VAL A 337 -4.16 -22.62 5.56
N ALA A 338 -5.43 -22.92 5.86
CA ALA A 338 -5.94 -23.04 7.22
C ALA A 338 -5.59 -21.82 8.11
N ASP A 339 -4.76 -21.98 9.13
CA ASP A 339 -4.31 -20.94 10.05
C ASP A 339 -2.87 -20.46 9.77
N ARG A 340 -2.37 -20.69 8.55
CA ARG A 340 -0.98 -20.43 8.16
C ARG A 340 -0.89 -19.72 6.82
N LEU A 341 0.17 -18.92 6.68
CA LEU A 341 0.65 -18.43 5.41
C LEU A 341 1.92 -19.20 5.06
N ARG A 342 1.91 -19.90 3.93
CA ARG A 342 3.05 -20.66 3.41
C ARG A 342 3.77 -19.81 2.38
N VAL A 343 5.07 -19.68 2.54
CA VAL A 343 5.98 -18.94 1.65
C VAL A 343 6.92 -19.95 1.03
N LEU A 344 6.73 -20.23 -0.26
CA LEU A 344 7.53 -21.18 -1.03
C LEU A 344 8.68 -20.43 -1.72
N ALA A 345 9.90 -20.82 -1.41
CA ALA A 345 11.10 -20.34 -2.10
C ALA A 345 11.29 -21.03 -3.46
N PRO A 346 11.98 -20.41 -4.43
CA PRO A 346 12.30 -21.02 -5.72
C PRO A 346 13.02 -22.37 -5.64
N ASN A 347 13.81 -22.60 -4.58
CA ASN A 347 14.50 -23.87 -4.35
C ASN A 347 13.61 -24.97 -3.72
N GLY A 348 12.32 -24.70 -3.50
CA GLY A 348 11.36 -25.63 -2.90
C GLY A 348 11.28 -25.58 -1.37
N ALA A 349 12.12 -24.78 -0.69
CA ALA A 349 12.02 -24.59 0.74
C ALA A 349 10.72 -23.87 1.11
N VAL A 350 10.06 -24.32 2.19
CA VAL A 350 8.81 -23.73 2.68
C VAL A 350 9.05 -23.10 4.04
N LYS A 351 8.62 -21.84 4.19
CA LYS A 351 8.49 -21.16 5.48
C LYS A 351 7.02 -20.94 5.77
N GLU A 352 6.65 -21.03 7.05
CA GLU A 352 5.26 -20.82 7.48
C GLU A 352 5.18 -19.79 8.60
N ALA A 353 4.14 -18.97 8.57
CA ALA A 353 3.82 -18.02 9.63
C ALA A 353 2.34 -18.16 10.03
N PRO A 354 1.98 -17.96 11.31
CA PRO A 354 0.58 -17.87 11.74
C PRO A 354 -0.18 -16.81 10.94
N PHE A 355 -1.35 -17.17 10.41
CA PHE A 355 -2.14 -16.31 9.54
C PHE A 355 -3.64 -16.61 9.58
N ASP A 356 -4.47 -15.57 9.64
CA ASP A 356 -5.92 -15.71 9.50
C ASP A 356 -6.33 -15.76 8.02
N SER A 357 -6.40 -16.96 7.45
CA SER A 357 -6.79 -17.16 6.04
C SER A 357 -8.21 -16.70 5.73
N GLY A 358 -9.09 -16.64 6.73
CA GLY A 358 -10.46 -16.18 6.60
C GLY A 358 -10.58 -14.66 6.51
N PHE A 359 -9.54 -13.91 6.91
CA PHE A 359 -9.61 -12.46 7.00
C PHE A 359 -9.89 -11.81 5.63
N LEU A 360 -9.19 -12.21 4.57
CA LEU A 360 -9.32 -11.57 3.25
C LEU A 360 -10.60 -11.96 2.48
N ARG A 361 -11.45 -12.85 3.01
CA ARG A 361 -12.72 -13.24 2.38
C ARG A 361 -12.56 -13.77 0.94
N ILE A 362 -11.44 -14.42 0.63
CA ILE A 362 -11.18 -14.98 -0.70
C ILE A 362 -12.32 -15.94 -1.10
N GLY A 363 -12.78 -15.84 -2.35
CA GLY A 363 -13.88 -16.65 -2.87
C GLY A 363 -15.27 -16.30 -2.30
N ARG A 364 -15.40 -15.31 -1.43
CA ARG A 364 -16.69 -14.80 -0.96
C ARG A 364 -17.07 -13.55 -1.77
N SER A 365 -18.35 -13.43 -2.11
CA SER A 365 -18.88 -12.17 -2.65
C SER A 365 -18.65 -11.05 -1.63
N ALA A 366 -18.12 -9.91 -2.10
CA ALA A 366 -18.00 -8.71 -1.27
C ALA A 366 -19.40 -8.35 -0.74
N PRO A 367 -19.57 -7.99 0.55
CA PRO A 367 -20.86 -7.55 1.05
C PRO A 367 -21.34 -6.34 0.23
N ALA A 368 -22.59 -6.42 -0.23
CA ALA A 368 -23.23 -5.51 -1.19
C ALA A 368 -23.78 -4.21 -0.58
#